data_AF-A0A183BWY9-F1
#
_entry.id   AF-A0A183BWY9-F1
#
_cell.length_a   1.000
_cell.length_b   1.000
_cell.length_c   1.000
_cell.angle_alpha   90.00
_cell.angle_beta   90.00
_cell.angle_gamma   90.00
#
_symmetry.space_group_name_H-M   'P 1'
#
loop_
_entity.id
_entity.type
_entity.pdbx_description
1 polymer ?
#
loop_
_entity_poly.entity_id
_entity_poly.type
_entity_poly.pdbx_seq_one_letter_code
_entity_poly.pdbx_strand_id
1 'polypeptide(L)'
;MQLIAIFIGNFGAILKNQFSYLANEDDLGVLLVGLDALHALLELFSASDVFGPMLLHFVPVIRQFDRQLSLTAAPGTDPELAALWLLSPLRLAKLYQLRCAANLGTCAETKQVRRWLAHPTALAADNHQQVSALCQHLFAHAGPAEVSLLSGLLKQSDHQQQQQAGGGGGGSAFAALIHQLSSACVQDEALVRQAVADILRTRNAIVYSSALNNAYTVNYNRKFRELFWTGLTQQLNIHERQVLFAVNTGKSNRMARILLHSVRSLGELNLVKRVVLHQWPEALRVEMDYLRRKLSWTEREACEQIRKHLVLDATTRGAGGQKPNRRR
;
A
#
# COMPACT_ATOMS: atom_id res chain seq x y z
N MET A 1 -3.56 16.51 -2.89
CA MET A 1 -3.04 17.68 -2.15
C MET A 1 -1.80 17.27 -1.41
N GLN A 2 -0.78 18.10 -1.50
CA GLN A 2 0.54 17.90 -0.93
C GLN A 2 0.47 18.01 0.60
N LEU A 3 0.91 16.99 1.33
CA LEU A 3 1.38 17.14 2.71
C LEU A 3 2.70 17.93 2.69
N ILE A 4 2.62 19.18 2.22
CA ILE A 4 3.66 20.20 2.37
C ILE A 4 3.34 20.93 3.67
N ALA A 5 4.37 21.08 4.50
CA ALA A 5 4.40 21.78 5.77
C ALA A 5 3.85 21.02 6.98
N ILE A 6 4.57 19.97 7.43
CA ILE A 6 4.82 19.85 8.87
C ILE A 6 6.30 19.55 9.11
N PHE A 7 7.16 20.54 8.83
CA PHE A 7 8.50 20.64 9.43
C PHE A 7 8.37 21.39 10.77
N ILE A 8 7.59 20.85 11.69
CA ILE A 8 7.38 21.45 13.02
C ILE A 8 7.93 20.45 14.04
N GLY A 9 8.70 20.93 15.03
CA GLY A 9 9.27 20.13 16.12
C GLY A 9 8.26 19.42 17.02
N ASN A 10 6.97 19.47 16.68
CA ASN A 10 5.84 18.86 17.40
C ASN A 10 4.96 17.97 16.49
N PHE A 11 5.49 17.50 15.35
CA PHE A 11 4.76 16.62 14.43
C PHE A 11 4.10 15.43 15.13
N GLY A 12 4.81 14.76 16.04
CA GLY A 12 4.27 13.63 16.81
C GLY A 12 3.07 14.00 17.69
N ALA A 13 3.12 15.14 18.38
CA ALA A 13 2.04 15.62 19.24
C ALA A 13 0.83 16.12 18.43
N ILE A 14 1.07 16.83 17.33
CA ILE A 14 0.02 17.29 16.41
C ILE A 14 -0.69 16.09 15.79
N LEU A 15 0.06 15.09 15.32
CA LEU A 15 -0.47 13.87 14.73
C LEU A 15 -1.33 13.09 15.72
N LYS A 16 -0.89 12.94 16.97
CA LYS A 16 -1.69 12.33 18.03
C LYS A 16 -3.00 13.07 18.25
N ASN A 17 -2.95 14.39 18.45
CA ASN A 17 -4.13 15.17 18.82
C ASN A 17 -5.12 15.32 17.64
N GLN A 18 -4.62 15.57 16.43
CA GLN A 18 -5.46 15.82 15.25
C GLN A 18 -6.09 14.55 14.67
N PHE A 19 -5.50 13.37 14.85
CA PHE A 19 -6.17 12.15 14.37
C PHE A 19 -6.98 11.45 15.46
N SER A 20 -6.62 11.59 16.74
CA SER A 20 -7.34 10.89 17.81
C SER A 20 -8.78 11.37 17.98
N TYR A 21 -9.10 12.65 17.71
CA TYR A 21 -10.48 13.13 17.83
C TYR A 21 -11.43 12.41 16.86
N LEU A 22 -10.92 12.01 15.68
CA LEU A 22 -11.70 11.29 14.67
C LEU A 22 -12.24 9.95 15.17
N ALA A 23 -11.71 9.40 16.27
CA ALA A 23 -12.26 8.20 16.88
C ALA A 23 -13.69 8.38 17.43
N ASN A 24 -14.11 9.63 17.68
CA ASN A 24 -15.43 9.98 18.17
C ASN A 24 -16.17 10.99 17.26
N GLU A 25 -15.64 11.24 16.05
CA GLU A 25 -16.26 12.14 15.08
C GLU A 25 -17.38 11.41 14.34
N ASP A 26 -18.53 12.06 14.14
CA ASP A 26 -19.69 11.49 13.44
C ASP A 26 -20.02 12.27 12.16
N ASP A 27 -19.43 13.44 11.93
CA ASP A 27 -19.56 14.15 10.66
C ASP A 27 -18.85 13.39 9.53
N LEU A 28 -19.65 12.87 8.59
CA LEU A 28 -19.14 12.07 7.48
C LEU A 28 -18.19 12.87 6.57
N GLY A 29 -18.42 14.16 6.37
CA GLY A 29 -17.55 15.01 5.57
C GLY A 29 -16.15 15.11 6.17
N VAL A 30 -16.07 15.36 7.49
CA VAL A 30 -14.82 15.40 8.25
C VAL A 30 -14.13 14.04 8.22
N LEU A 31 -14.87 12.95 8.44
CA LEU A 31 -14.33 11.59 8.42
C LEU A 31 -13.78 11.18 7.06
N LEU A 32 -14.42 11.59 5.95
CA LEU A 32 -13.92 11.28 4.60
C LEU A 32 -12.60 11.99 4.31
N VAL A 33 -12.42 13.23 4.79
CA VAL A 33 -11.14 13.94 4.72
C VAL A 33 -10.11 13.27 5.64
N GLY A 34 -10.52 12.91 6.86
CA GLY A 34 -9.70 12.18 7.83
C GLY A 34 -9.22 10.82 7.30
N LEU A 35 -10.06 10.09 6.57
CA LEU A 35 -9.73 8.82 5.92
C LEU A 35 -8.62 9.01 4.88
N ASP A 36 -8.77 10.01 4.00
CA ASP A 36 -7.75 10.31 2.99
C ASP A 36 -6.41 10.68 3.63
N ALA A 37 -6.44 11.47 4.71
CA ALA A 37 -5.26 11.93 5.42
C ALA A 37 -4.58 10.80 6.22
N LEU A 38 -5.35 9.97 6.93
CA LEU A 38 -4.82 8.85 7.72
C LEU A 38 -4.22 7.80 6.80
N HIS A 39 -4.89 7.49 5.69
CA HIS A 39 -4.37 6.54 4.70
C HIS A 39 -3.05 7.04 4.11
N ALA A 40 -2.98 8.29 3.67
CA ALA A 40 -1.75 8.89 3.13
C ALA A 40 -0.62 8.95 4.17
N LEU A 41 -0.96 9.18 5.44
CA LEU A 41 -0.01 9.15 6.56
C LEU A 41 0.57 7.75 6.76
N LEU A 42 -0.28 6.72 6.86
CA LEU A 42 0.18 5.34 7.02
C LEU A 42 1.01 4.87 5.82
N GLU A 43 0.61 5.26 4.60
CA GLU A 43 1.37 5.03 3.38
C GLU A 43 2.74 5.72 3.36
N LEU A 44 2.87 6.90 3.97
CA LEU A 44 4.14 7.61 4.05
C LEU A 44 5.15 6.86 4.94
N PHE A 45 4.66 6.22 6.00
CA PHE A 45 5.48 5.49 6.97
C PHE A 45 5.53 3.99 6.72
N SER A 46 4.92 3.46 5.66
CA SER A 46 4.76 2.01 5.46
C SER A 46 6.08 1.23 5.38
N ALA A 47 7.16 1.85 4.91
CA ALA A 47 8.50 1.25 4.86
C ALA A 47 9.33 1.43 6.15
N SER A 48 8.78 2.07 7.18
CA SER A 48 9.47 2.39 8.43
C SER A 48 9.11 1.42 9.56
N ASP A 49 9.96 1.37 10.58
CA ASP A 49 9.75 0.58 11.80
C ASP A 49 8.59 1.09 12.66
N VAL A 50 8.18 2.35 12.51
CA VAL A 50 7.07 2.94 13.26
C VAL A 50 5.69 2.62 12.67
N PHE A 51 5.61 2.03 11.47
CA PHE A 51 4.35 1.71 10.80
C PHE A 51 3.41 0.85 11.67
N GLY A 52 3.90 -0.27 12.20
CA GLY A 52 3.11 -1.17 13.04
C GLY A 52 2.55 -0.47 14.29
N PRO A 53 3.40 0.20 15.10
CA PRO A 53 2.92 0.99 16.24
C PRO A 53 1.94 2.10 15.87
N MET A 54 2.15 2.81 14.75
CA MET A 54 1.20 3.82 14.27
C MET A 54 -0.16 3.21 13.92
N LEU A 55 -0.15 2.08 13.19
CA LEU A 55 -1.36 1.38 12.81
C LEU A 55 -2.16 0.96 14.05
N LEU A 56 -1.50 0.39 15.06
CA LEU A 56 -2.11 0.03 16.34
C LEU A 56 -2.73 1.23 17.07
N HIS A 57 -2.02 2.37 17.08
CA HIS A 57 -2.53 3.60 17.69
C HIS A 57 -3.82 4.10 17.03
N PHE A 58 -3.91 3.97 15.71
CA PHE A 58 -5.05 4.47 14.93
C PHE A 58 -6.19 3.48 14.72
N VAL A 59 -6.12 2.27 15.28
CA VAL A 59 -7.23 1.30 15.23
C VAL A 59 -8.58 1.91 15.65
N PRO A 60 -8.69 2.73 16.73
CA PRO A 60 -9.96 3.35 17.10
C PRO A 60 -10.54 4.26 16.01
N VAL A 61 -9.69 5.03 15.33
CA VAL A 61 -10.10 5.91 14.23
C VAL A 61 -10.57 5.08 13.03
N ILE A 62 -9.84 4.02 12.68
CA ILE A 62 -10.21 3.12 11.58
C ILE A 62 -11.55 2.44 11.87
N ARG A 63 -11.82 2.05 13.13
CA ARG A 63 -13.12 1.52 13.57
C ARG A 63 -14.24 2.53 13.38
N GLN A 64 -13.99 3.81 13.65
CA GLN A 64 -15.00 4.84 13.46
C GLN A 64 -15.34 5.02 11.97
N PHE A 65 -14.33 5.02 11.08
CA PHE A 65 -14.60 5.02 9.62
C PHE A 65 -15.42 3.82 9.17
N ASP A 66 -15.06 2.61 9.64
CA ASP A 66 -15.75 1.37 9.29
C ASP A 66 -17.18 1.30 9.83
N ARG A 67 -17.39 1.82 11.05
CA ARG A 67 -18.72 1.99 11.64
C ARG A 67 -19.58 2.91 10.79
N GLN A 68 -19.05 4.05 10.36
CA GLN A 68 -19.81 5.04 9.59
C GLN A 68 -20.20 4.54 8.20
N LEU A 69 -19.34 3.76 7.53
CA LEU A 69 -19.73 3.01 6.34
C LEU A 69 -20.89 2.05 6.64
N SER A 70 -20.80 1.29 7.74
CA SER A 70 -21.83 0.32 8.10
C SER A 70 -23.19 0.97 8.41
N LEU A 71 -23.16 2.13 9.08
CA LEU A 71 -24.36 2.91 9.39
C LEU A 71 -24.97 3.49 8.12
N THR A 72 -24.17 4.09 7.24
CA THR A 72 -24.66 4.73 6.02
C THR A 72 -25.05 3.76 4.91
N ALA A 73 -24.52 2.54 4.92
CA ALA A 73 -24.91 1.47 4.00
C ALA A 73 -26.11 0.64 4.50
N ALA A 74 -26.61 0.90 5.71
CA ALA A 74 -27.72 0.14 6.28
C ALA A 74 -29.04 0.42 5.53
N PRO A 75 -29.92 -0.59 5.37
CA PRO A 75 -31.24 -0.38 4.78
C PRO A 75 -32.03 0.70 5.52
N GLY A 76 -32.64 1.63 4.79
CA GLY A 76 -33.43 2.74 5.35
C GLY A 76 -32.63 4.00 5.70
N THR A 77 -31.34 4.06 5.37
CA THR A 77 -30.52 5.27 5.52
C THR A 77 -30.72 6.24 4.36
N ASP A 78 -30.47 7.53 4.61
CA ASP A 78 -30.52 8.58 3.59
C ASP A 78 -29.67 8.20 2.35
N PRO A 79 -30.29 8.09 1.16
CA PRO A 79 -29.57 7.73 -0.06
C PRO A 79 -28.47 8.71 -0.43
N GLU A 80 -28.56 9.99 -0.03
CA GLU A 80 -27.51 10.97 -0.29
C GLU A 80 -26.24 10.66 0.52
N LEU A 81 -26.41 10.28 1.79
CA LEU A 81 -25.29 9.86 2.65
C LEU A 81 -24.66 8.55 2.17
N ALA A 82 -25.48 7.57 1.75
CA ALA A 82 -24.98 6.34 1.15
C ALA A 82 -24.21 6.60 -0.16
N ALA A 83 -24.69 7.55 -0.97
CA ALA A 83 -24.07 7.92 -2.24
C ALA A 83 -22.67 8.53 -2.07
N LEU A 84 -22.35 9.18 -0.94
CA LEU A 84 -21.02 9.75 -0.69
C LEU A 84 -19.89 8.70 -0.76
N TRP A 85 -20.18 7.44 -0.42
CA TRP A 85 -19.24 6.33 -0.59
C TRP A 85 -19.15 5.84 -2.04
N LEU A 86 -20.26 5.87 -2.78
CA LEU A 86 -20.34 5.48 -4.18
C LEU A 86 -19.67 6.49 -5.12
N LEU A 87 -19.75 7.77 -4.80
CA LEU A 87 -19.13 8.86 -5.56
C LEU A 87 -17.60 8.86 -5.45
N SER A 88 -17.04 8.09 -4.51
CA SER A 88 -15.60 8.04 -4.28
C SER A 88 -15.09 6.59 -4.09
N PRO A 89 -15.07 5.76 -5.15
CA PRO A 89 -14.65 4.36 -5.09
C PRO A 89 -13.23 4.18 -4.54
N LEU A 90 -12.34 5.15 -4.78
CA LEU A 90 -10.98 5.15 -4.22
C LEU A 90 -10.97 5.25 -2.68
N ARG A 91 -11.90 6.00 -2.08
CA ARG A 91 -11.99 6.09 -0.61
C ARG A 91 -12.48 4.77 -0.01
N LEU A 92 -13.43 4.12 -0.68
CA LEU A 92 -13.90 2.81 -0.26
C LEU A 92 -12.77 1.77 -0.32
N ALA A 93 -11.95 1.78 -1.38
CA ALA A 93 -10.75 0.95 -1.46
C ALA A 93 -9.76 1.23 -0.32
N LYS A 94 -9.46 2.50 0.00
CA LYS A 94 -8.62 2.87 1.15
C LYS A 94 -9.16 2.32 2.47
N LEU A 95 -10.47 2.43 2.69
CA LEU A 95 -11.11 1.90 3.90
C LEU A 95 -11.03 0.37 3.97
N TYR A 96 -11.14 -0.35 2.84
CA TYR A 96 -10.90 -1.80 2.79
C TYR A 96 -9.45 -2.16 3.16
N GLN A 97 -8.47 -1.40 2.69
CA GLN A 97 -7.08 -1.61 3.08
C GLN A 97 -6.87 -1.39 4.57
N LEU A 98 -7.38 -0.27 5.11
CA LEU A 98 -7.22 0.08 6.51
C LEU A 98 -7.90 -0.91 7.46
N ARG A 99 -9.14 -1.32 7.17
CA ARG A 99 -9.85 -2.26 8.04
C ARG A 99 -9.17 -3.63 8.11
N CYS A 100 -8.56 -4.07 7.00
CA CYS A 100 -7.82 -5.32 6.95
C CYS A 100 -6.47 -5.20 7.67
N ALA A 101 -5.73 -4.10 7.45
CA ALA A 101 -4.49 -3.84 8.18
C ALA A 101 -4.73 -3.74 9.69
N ALA A 102 -5.83 -3.10 10.12
CA ALA A 102 -6.25 -3.00 11.52
C ALA A 102 -6.88 -4.28 12.09
N ASN A 103 -6.94 -5.37 11.31
CA ASN A 103 -7.54 -6.66 11.70
C ASN A 103 -8.96 -6.52 12.27
N LEU A 104 -9.80 -5.70 11.63
CA LEU A 104 -11.21 -5.56 12.01
C LEU A 104 -12.01 -6.75 11.47
N GLY A 105 -12.97 -7.25 12.27
CA GLY A 105 -13.83 -8.38 11.87
C GLY A 105 -14.62 -8.14 10.57
N THR A 106 -14.90 -6.88 10.24
CA THR A 106 -15.56 -6.45 8.99
C THR A 106 -14.68 -6.56 7.74
N CYS A 107 -13.36 -6.73 7.88
CA CYS A 107 -12.51 -7.21 6.78
C CYS A 107 -12.98 -8.60 6.29
N ALA A 108 -13.53 -9.41 7.21
CA ALA A 108 -14.07 -10.74 6.95
C ALA A 108 -13.06 -11.68 6.27
N GLU A 109 -11.79 -11.59 6.67
CA GLU A 109 -10.66 -12.29 6.05
C GLU A 109 -10.95 -13.76 5.77
N THR A 110 -11.32 -14.53 6.79
CA THR A 110 -11.60 -15.98 6.66
C THR A 110 -12.70 -16.27 5.62
N LYS A 111 -13.75 -15.45 5.56
CA LYS A 111 -14.84 -15.62 4.59
C LYS A 111 -14.34 -15.36 3.16
N GLN A 112 -13.55 -14.29 2.98
CA GLN A 112 -13.04 -13.89 1.67
C GLN A 112 -11.99 -14.87 1.13
N VAL A 113 -11.11 -15.36 1.99
CA VAL A 113 -10.10 -16.38 1.66
C VAL A 113 -10.76 -17.71 1.29
N ARG A 114 -11.73 -18.20 2.09
CA ARG A 114 -12.48 -19.42 1.76
C ARG A 114 -13.18 -19.33 0.41
N ARG A 115 -13.79 -18.17 0.10
CA ARG A 115 -14.44 -17.92 -1.19
C ARG A 115 -13.43 -18.00 -2.35
N TRP A 116 -12.24 -17.43 -2.17
CA TRP A 116 -11.18 -17.50 -3.17
C TRP A 116 -10.65 -18.92 -3.36
N LEU A 117 -10.35 -19.65 -2.28
CA LEU A 117 -9.88 -21.03 -2.36
C LEU A 117 -10.86 -21.96 -3.09
N ALA A 118 -12.18 -21.72 -2.94
CA ALA A 118 -13.20 -22.48 -3.65
C ALA A 118 -13.23 -22.17 -5.15
N HIS A 119 -12.97 -20.92 -5.56
CA HIS A 119 -13.01 -20.49 -6.97
C HIS A 119 -11.86 -19.51 -7.29
N PRO A 120 -10.61 -19.97 -7.40
CA PRO A 120 -9.45 -19.08 -7.47
C PRO A 120 -9.41 -18.19 -8.72
N THR A 121 -9.95 -18.69 -9.83
CA THR A 121 -10.02 -17.99 -11.13
C THR A 121 -11.21 -17.02 -11.23
N ALA A 122 -12.16 -17.06 -10.29
CA ALA A 122 -13.31 -16.16 -10.26
C ALA A 122 -13.01 -14.85 -9.50
N LEU A 123 -11.77 -14.62 -9.08
CA LEU A 123 -11.36 -13.43 -8.37
C LEU A 123 -11.34 -12.22 -9.33
N ALA A 124 -12.07 -11.17 -8.97
CA ALA A 124 -12.21 -9.97 -9.77
C ALA A 124 -11.53 -8.77 -9.08
N ALA A 125 -10.80 -7.97 -9.86
CA ALA A 125 -9.99 -6.85 -9.36
C ALA A 125 -10.83 -5.71 -8.79
N ASP A 126 -12.08 -5.57 -9.23
CA ASP A 126 -13.06 -4.59 -8.76
C ASP A 126 -13.65 -4.96 -7.38
N ASN A 127 -13.54 -6.21 -6.94
CA ASN A 127 -13.92 -6.63 -5.60
C ASN A 127 -12.83 -6.27 -4.56
N HIS A 128 -12.62 -4.97 -4.36
CA HIS A 128 -11.58 -4.42 -3.48
C HIS A 128 -11.64 -4.98 -2.06
N GLN A 129 -12.83 -5.29 -1.53
CA GLN A 129 -12.95 -5.91 -0.21
C GLN A 129 -12.29 -7.29 -0.17
N GLN A 130 -12.66 -8.16 -1.11
CA GLN A 130 -12.12 -9.52 -1.17
C GLN A 130 -10.63 -9.50 -1.43
N VAL A 131 -10.17 -8.68 -2.38
CA VAL A 131 -8.75 -8.60 -2.75
C VAL A 131 -7.90 -8.02 -1.62
N SER A 132 -8.37 -6.98 -0.91
CA SER A 132 -7.63 -6.41 0.23
C SER A 132 -7.53 -7.40 1.39
N ALA A 133 -8.61 -8.12 1.68
CA ALA A 133 -8.63 -9.18 2.69
C ALA A 133 -7.67 -10.33 2.34
N LEU A 134 -7.69 -10.77 1.08
CA LEU A 134 -6.77 -11.79 0.58
C LEU A 134 -5.32 -11.31 0.64
N CYS A 135 -5.05 -10.07 0.24
CA CYS A 135 -3.71 -9.51 0.27
C CYS A 135 -3.15 -9.44 1.70
N GLN A 136 -3.98 -9.04 2.67
CA GLN A 136 -3.60 -9.04 4.09
C GLN A 136 -3.31 -10.46 4.59
N HIS A 137 -4.19 -11.41 4.29
CA HIS A 137 -4.00 -12.82 4.64
C HIS A 137 -2.71 -13.38 4.07
N LEU A 138 -2.48 -13.20 2.77
CA LEU A 138 -1.29 -13.68 2.09
C LEU A 138 -0.01 -13.08 2.68
N PHE A 139 -0.08 -11.82 3.13
CA PHE A 139 1.09 -11.12 3.64
C PHE A 139 1.45 -11.57 5.06
N ALA A 140 0.44 -11.86 5.88
CA ALA A 140 0.64 -12.21 7.29
C ALA A 140 0.68 -13.72 7.56
N HIS A 141 -0.04 -14.51 6.76
CA HIS A 141 -0.43 -15.88 7.12
C HIS A 141 -0.34 -16.90 5.96
N ALA A 142 0.16 -16.52 4.77
CA ALA A 142 0.27 -17.47 3.66
C ALA A 142 1.02 -18.75 4.04
N GLY A 143 0.40 -19.89 3.80
CA GLY A 143 1.01 -21.20 3.92
C GLY A 143 1.52 -21.74 2.57
N PRO A 144 2.13 -22.94 2.58
CA PRO A 144 2.62 -23.59 1.36
C PRO A 144 1.52 -23.85 0.31
N ALA A 145 0.28 -24.07 0.75
CA ALA A 145 -0.84 -24.32 -0.14
C ALA A 145 -1.23 -23.08 -0.94
N GLU A 146 -1.34 -21.92 -0.27
CA GLU A 146 -1.64 -20.64 -0.91
C GLU A 146 -0.50 -20.21 -1.85
N VAL A 147 0.75 -20.40 -1.44
CA VAL A 147 1.93 -20.09 -2.26
C VAL A 147 1.96 -20.97 -3.52
N SER A 148 1.70 -22.27 -3.38
CA SER A 148 1.64 -23.21 -4.51
C SER A 148 0.50 -22.85 -5.48
N LEU A 149 -0.67 -22.52 -4.95
CA LEU A 149 -1.81 -22.06 -5.73
C LEU A 149 -1.47 -20.79 -6.54
N LEU A 150 -0.89 -19.78 -5.90
CA LEU A 150 -0.47 -18.55 -6.59
C LEU A 150 0.61 -18.81 -7.64
N SER A 151 1.58 -19.69 -7.38
CA SER A 151 2.57 -20.06 -8.39
C SER A 151 1.93 -20.73 -9.61
N GLY A 152 0.93 -21.59 -9.39
CA GLY A 152 0.13 -22.20 -10.46
C GLY A 152 -0.64 -21.17 -11.28
N LEU A 153 -1.36 -20.26 -10.61
CA LEU A 153 -2.12 -19.19 -11.26
C LEU A 153 -1.21 -18.23 -12.02
N LEU A 154 -0.02 -17.93 -11.49
CA LEU A 154 0.97 -17.08 -12.12
C LEU A 154 1.43 -17.69 -13.46
N LYS A 155 1.80 -18.98 -13.45
CA LYS A 155 2.17 -19.71 -14.69
C LYS A 155 1.03 -19.76 -15.69
N GLN A 156 -0.20 -19.99 -15.24
CA GLN A 156 -1.38 -19.99 -16.09
C GLN A 156 -1.61 -18.61 -16.74
N SER A 157 -1.45 -17.54 -15.96
CA SER A 157 -1.62 -16.17 -16.44
C SER A 157 -0.59 -15.80 -17.51
N ASP A 158 0.64 -16.27 -17.37
CA ASP A 158 1.70 -16.10 -18.36
C ASP A 158 1.36 -16.80 -19.69
N HIS A 159 0.91 -18.05 -19.63
CA HIS A 159 0.49 -18.79 -20.82
C HIS A 159 -0.68 -18.10 -21.56
N GLN A 160 -1.66 -17.58 -20.82
CA GLN A 160 -2.78 -16.85 -21.43
C GLN A 160 -2.33 -15.52 -22.05
N GLN A 161 -1.39 -14.81 -21.41
CA GLN A 161 -0.89 -13.54 -21.92
C GLN A 161 -0.10 -13.70 -23.22
N GLN A 162 0.63 -14.82 -23.40
CA GLN A 162 1.32 -15.14 -24.64
C GLN A 162 0.36 -15.53 -25.79
N GLN A 163 -0.76 -16.19 -25.47
CA GLN A 163 -1.73 -16.65 -26.47
C GLN A 163 -2.70 -15.53 -26.92
N GLN A 164 -2.92 -14.48 -26.11
CA GLN A 164 -3.87 -13.40 -26.39
C GLN A 164 -3.27 -12.13 -27.03
N ALA A 165 -2.12 -12.23 -27.73
CA ALA A 165 -1.57 -11.12 -28.52
C ALA A 165 -2.49 -10.61 -29.66
N GLY A 166 -3.70 -11.18 -29.83
CA GLY A 166 -4.68 -10.89 -30.89
C GLY A 166 -6.06 -10.37 -30.47
N GLY A 167 -6.29 -9.95 -29.21
CA GLY A 167 -7.50 -9.17 -28.84
C GLY A 167 -8.45 -9.84 -27.85
N GLY A 168 -8.61 -9.22 -26.68
CA GLY A 168 -9.58 -9.57 -25.64
C GLY A 168 -9.13 -9.08 -24.26
N GLY A 169 -9.70 -7.97 -23.75
CA GLY A 169 -9.20 -7.26 -22.56
C GLY A 169 -9.31 -8.02 -21.22
N GLY A 170 -10.07 -9.11 -21.14
CA GLY A 170 -10.38 -9.82 -19.88
C GLY A 170 -9.21 -10.59 -19.26
N GLY A 171 -8.32 -11.20 -20.06
CA GLY A 171 -7.16 -11.94 -19.55
C GLY A 171 -6.11 -11.05 -18.89
N SER A 172 -6.07 -9.77 -19.29
CA SER A 172 -5.08 -8.80 -18.77
C SER A 172 -5.34 -8.38 -17.32
N ALA A 173 -6.60 -8.28 -16.92
CA ALA A 173 -6.98 -7.82 -15.58
C ALA A 173 -6.73 -8.89 -14.52
N PHE A 174 -7.06 -10.16 -14.82
CA PHE A 174 -6.77 -11.29 -13.94
C PHE A 174 -5.26 -11.49 -13.77
N ALA A 175 -4.48 -11.47 -14.86
CA ALA A 175 -3.02 -11.57 -14.80
C ALA A 175 -2.41 -10.44 -13.96
N ALA A 176 -2.85 -9.19 -14.16
CA ALA A 176 -2.37 -8.06 -13.37
C ALA A 176 -2.69 -8.21 -11.87
N LEU A 177 -3.88 -8.73 -11.55
CA LEU A 177 -4.29 -9.01 -10.17
C LEU A 177 -3.40 -10.09 -9.53
N ILE A 178 -3.17 -11.21 -10.22
CA ILE A 178 -2.30 -12.28 -9.72
C ILE A 178 -0.86 -11.77 -9.56
N HIS A 179 -0.34 -10.97 -10.50
CA HIS A 179 0.96 -10.30 -10.34
C HIS A 179 1.01 -9.44 -9.08
N GLN A 180 -0.01 -8.63 -8.82
CA GLN A 180 -0.06 -7.77 -7.62
C GLN A 180 -0.13 -8.58 -6.33
N LEU A 181 -0.91 -9.66 -6.28
CA LEU A 181 -0.98 -10.56 -5.14
C LEU A 181 0.37 -11.26 -4.89
N SER A 182 0.94 -11.88 -5.92
CA SER A 182 2.19 -12.64 -5.81
C SER A 182 3.43 -11.78 -5.54
N SER A 183 3.40 -10.50 -5.91
CA SER A 183 4.54 -9.58 -5.71
C SER A 183 4.44 -8.78 -4.41
N ALA A 184 3.34 -8.07 -4.17
CA ALA A 184 3.24 -7.15 -3.04
C ALA A 184 2.62 -7.79 -1.79
N CYS A 185 1.80 -8.84 -1.96
CA CYS A 185 1.03 -9.42 -0.86
C CYS A 185 1.63 -10.72 -0.29
N VAL A 186 2.76 -11.21 -0.79
CA VAL A 186 3.35 -12.48 -0.32
C VAL A 186 4.80 -12.27 0.14
N GLN A 187 5.21 -12.96 1.19
CA GLN A 187 6.58 -12.92 1.71
C GLN A 187 7.52 -13.99 1.12
N ASP A 188 6.97 -15.01 0.44
CA ASP A 188 7.75 -16.06 -0.22
C ASP A 188 8.65 -15.49 -1.33
N GLU A 189 9.95 -15.55 -1.12
CA GLU A 189 10.94 -14.93 -2.00
C GLU A 189 10.96 -15.56 -3.41
N ALA A 190 10.70 -16.86 -3.53
CA ALA A 190 10.74 -17.56 -4.82
C ALA A 190 9.57 -17.09 -5.70
N LEU A 191 8.37 -17.05 -5.14
CA LEU A 191 7.17 -16.57 -5.81
C LEU A 191 7.28 -15.08 -6.15
N VAL A 192 7.78 -14.24 -5.23
CA VAL A 192 7.97 -12.81 -5.49
C VAL A 192 8.96 -12.60 -6.63
N ARG A 193 10.07 -13.36 -6.68
CA ARG A 193 11.05 -13.29 -7.77
C ARG A 193 10.42 -13.68 -9.11
N GLN A 194 9.61 -14.74 -9.15
CA GLN A 194 8.88 -15.16 -10.34
C GLN A 194 7.93 -14.04 -10.81
N ALA A 195 7.10 -13.52 -9.91
CA ALA A 195 6.15 -12.45 -10.22
C ALA A 195 6.84 -11.18 -10.74
N VAL A 196 7.98 -10.80 -10.15
CA VAL A 196 8.78 -9.66 -10.62
C VAL A 196 9.30 -9.90 -12.05
N ALA A 197 9.80 -11.09 -12.36
CA ALA A 197 10.27 -11.41 -13.71
C ALA A 197 9.13 -11.28 -14.73
N ASP A 198 7.94 -11.78 -14.41
CA ASP A 198 6.76 -11.69 -15.27
C ASP A 198 6.28 -10.24 -15.44
N ILE A 199 6.22 -9.46 -14.36
CA ILE A 199 5.91 -8.03 -14.40
C ILE A 199 6.88 -7.30 -15.34
N LEU A 200 8.19 -7.48 -15.17
CA LEU A 200 9.21 -6.80 -15.96
C LEU A 200 9.22 -7.21 -17.44
N ARG A 201 8.89 -8.47 -17.72
CA ARG A 201 8.78 -8.98 -19.09
C ARG A 201 7.64 -8.32 -19.88
N THR A 202 6.63 -7.76 -19.22
CA THR A 202 5.56 -6.99 -19.90
C THR A 202 6.06 -5.75 -20.62
N ARG A 203 7.23 -5.21 -20.23
CA ARG A 203 7.79 -3.95 -20.77
C ARG A 203 6.79 -2.78 -20.73
N ASN A 204 5.85 -2.82 -19.80
CA ASN A 204 4.75 -1.87 -19.71
C ASN A 204 4.84 -1.06 -18.42
N ALA A 205 5.13 0.23 -18.55
CA ALA A 205 5.30 1.12 -17.41
C ALA A 205 4.01 1.33 -16.59
N ILE A 206 2.82 1.12 -17.18
CA ILE A 206 1.55 1.14 -16.44
C ILE A 206 1.49 -0.07 -15.50
N VAL A 207 1.89 -1.26 -15.97
CA VAL A 207 1.96 -2.47 -15.14
C VAL A 207 2.97 -2.28 -14.02
N TYR A 208 4.13 -1.69 -14.32
CA TYR A 208 5.15 -1.36 -13.31
C TYR A 208 4.59 -0.44 -12.22
N SER A 209 3.95 0.66 -12.63
CA SER A 209 3.32 1.61 -11.72
C SER A 209 2.23 0.95 -10.87
N SER A 210 1.42 0.08 -11.47
CA SER A 210 0.35 -0.64 -10.79
C SER A 210 0.88 -1.62 -9.74
N ALA A 211 1.97 -2.33 -10.04
CA ALA A 211 2.62 -3.24 -9.09
C ALA A 211 3.29 -2.47 -7.93
N LEU A 212 3.96 -1.36 -8.24
CA LEU A 212 4.64 -0.51 -7.26
C LEU A 212 3.68 0.30 -6.37
N ASN A 213 2.48 0.61 -6.85
CA ASN A 213 1.42 1.33 -6.12
C ASN A 213 0.21 0.41 -5.93
N ASN A 214 0.44 -0.75 -5.29
CA ASN A 214 -0.60 -1.76 -5.08
C ASN A 214 -1.86 -1.15 -4.42
N ALA A 215 -3.02 -1.39 -5.04
CA ALA A 215 -4.31 -0.80 -4.66
C ALA A 215 -5.06 -1.60 -3.57
N TYR A 216 -4.44 -2.60 -2.96
CA TYR A 216 -5.09 -3.58 -2.07
C TYR A 216 -4.41 -3.71 -0.71
N THR A 217 -3.26 -3.07 -0.49
CA THR A 217 -2.60 -3.08 0.81
C THR A 217 -1.84 -1.81 1.10
N VAL A 218 -1.79 -1.46 2.38
CA VAL A 218 -0.87 -0.45 2.94
C VAL A 218 0.48 -1.06 3.34
N ASN A 219 0.60 -2.39 3.34
CA ASN A 219 1.83 -3.09 3.72
C ASN A 219 2.92 -2.86 2.68
N TYR A 220 4.13 -2.61 3.17
CA TYR A 220 5.30 -2.44 2.32
C TYR A 220 6.08 -3.75 2.19
N ASN A 221 6.10 -4.31 0.98
CA ASN A 221 6.94 -5.48 0.68
C ASN A 221 8.33 -5.03 0.22
N ARG A 222 9.27 -4.96 1.16
CA ARG A 222 10.65 -4.54 0.88
C ARG A 222 11.34 -5.44 -0.14
N LYS A 223 11.16 -6.76 -0.02
CA LYS A 223 11.85 -7.73 -0.89
C LYS A 223 11.39 -7.60 -2.34
N PHE A 224 10.08 -7.43 -2.55
CA PHE A 224 9.52 -7.12 -3.86
C PHE A 224 10.16 -5.88 -4.49
N ARG A 225 10.24 -4.76 -3.74
CA ARG A 225 10.82 -3.50 -4.24
C ARG A 225 12.28 -3.67 -4.66
N GLU A 226 13.07 -4.32 -3.83
CA GLU A 226 14.48 -4.60 -4.11
C GLU A 226 14.65 -5.45 -5.38
N LEU A 227 13.87 -6.52 -5.50
CA LEU A 227 13.87 -7.39 -6.68
C LEU A 227 13.39 -6.65 -7.93
N PHE A 228 12.37 -5.80 -7.82
CA PHE A 228 11.84 -5.03 -8.93
C PHE A 228 12.89 -4.05 -9.49
N TRP A 229 13.49 -3.22 -8.63
CA TRP A 229 14.45 -2.21 -9.07
C TRP A 229 15.75 -2.81 -9.61
N THR A 230 16.20 -3.92 -9.04
CA THR A 230 17.36 -4.65 -9.55
C THR A 230 17.03 -5.37 -10.86
N GLY A 231 15.88 -6.05 -10.93
CA GLY A 231 15.40 -6.75 -12.12
C GLY A 231 15.25 -5.85 -13.34
N LEU A 232 14.88 -4.58 -13.18
CA LEU A 232 14.83 -3.61 -14.29
C LEU A 232 16.14 -3.56 -15.08
N THR A 233 17.28 -3.69 -14.42
CA THR A 233 18.59 -3.66 -15.10
C THR A 233 18.99 -4.96 -15.74
N GLN A 234 18.45 -6.08 -15.25
CA GLN A 234 18.67 -7.40 -15.80
C GLN A 234 17.81 -7.62 -17.06
N GLN A 235 16.59 -7.07 -17.07
CA GLN A 235 15.60 -7.28 -18.12
C GLN A 235 15.61 -6.20 -19.21
N LEU A 236 15.99 -4.96 -18.86
CA LEU A 236 16.02 -3.84 -19.80
C LEU A 236 17.45 -3.38 -20.07
N ASN A 237 17.78 -3.22 -21.35
CA ASN A 237 19.05 -2.65 -21.74
C ASN A 237 19.12 -1.16 -21.37
N ILE A 238 20.31 -0.56 -21.51
CA ILE A 238 20.52 0.84 -21.10
C ILE A 238 19.64 1.83 -21.88
N HIS A 239 19.36 1.59 -23.16
CA HIS A 239 18.53 2.47 -23.98
C HIS A 239 17.06 2.40 -23.59
N GLU A 240 16.53 1.20 -23.33
CA GLU A 240 15.16 1.02 -22.84
C GLU A 240 14.95 1.73 -21.50
N ARG A 241 15.93 1.63 -20.59
CA ARG A 241 15.92 2.37 -19.32
C ARG A 241 15.99 3.88 -19.55
N GLN A 242 16.83 4.35 -20.47
CA GLN A 242 16.91 5.77 -20.81
C GLN A 242 15.59 6.29 -21.39
N VAL A 243 14.89 5.51 -22.21
CA VAL A 243 13.57 5.87 -22.74
C VAL A 243 12.51 5.89 -21.65
N LEU A 244 12.48 4.87 -20.77
CA LEU A 244 11.55 4.79 -19.64
C LEU A 244 11.65 6.01 -18.72
N PHE A 245 12.86 6.51 -18.52
CA PHE A 245 13.16 7.69 -17.71
C PHE A 245 13.46 8.96 -18.53
N ALA A 246 13.07 8.98 -19.80
CA ALA A 246 13.11 10.14 -20.71
C ALA A 246 14.47 10.88 -20.79
N VAL A 247 15.59 10.16 -20.73
CA VAL A 247 16.94 10.77 -20.67
C VAL A 247 17.36 11.46 -21.96
N ASN A 248 16.86 11.01 -23.10
CA ASN A 248 17.30 11.49 -24.41
C ASN A 248 16.19 12.21 -25.21
N THR A 249 14.98 12.30 -24.67
CA THR A 249 13.80 12.74 -25.46
C THR A 249 13.30 14.13 -25.10
N GLY A 250 13.71 14.70 -23.96
CA GLY A 250 13.29 16.04 -23.51
C GLY A 250 11.77 16.22 -23.30
N LYS A 251 10.95 15.18 -23.53
CA LYS A 251 9.48 15.21 -23.55
C LYS A 251 8.89 14.35 -22.41
N SER A 252 8.01 14.98 -21.62
CA SER A 252 7.11 14.50 -20.55
C SER A 252 7.44 13.20 -19.78
N ASN A 253 8.36 13.40 -18.84
CA ASN A 253 8.56 12.89 -17.47
C ASN A 253 7.40 12.23 -16.65
N ARG A 254 6.13 12.15 -17.09
CA ARG A 254 5.02 11.78 -16.16
C ARG A 254 5.16 10.37 -15.58
N MET A 255 5.38 9.37 -16.43
CA MET A 255 5.49 7.99 -15.96
C MET A 255 6.78 7.76 -15.16
N ALA A 256 7.89 8.35 -15.62
CA ALA A 256 9.15 8.36 -14.88
C ALA A 256 8.99 8.94 -13.47
N ARG A 257 8.24 10.05 -13.32
CA ARG A 257 7.88 10.63 -12.02
C ARG A 257 7.01 9.69 -11.20
N ILE A 258 5.99 9.06 -11.79
CA ILE A 258 5.12 8.13 -11.07
C ILE A 258 5.94 6.95 -10.49
N LEU A 259 6.83 6.37 -11.31
CA LEU A 259 7.73 5.30 -10.86
C LEU A 259 8.71 5.78 -9.79
N LEU A 260 9.32 6.95 -9.98
CA LEU A 260 10.28 7.49 -9.02
C LEU A 260 9.62 7.86 -7.68
N HIS A 261 8.42 8.46 -7.71
CA HIS A 261 7.64 8.80 -6.52
C HIS A 261 6.99 7.60 -5.83
N SER A 262 7.06 6.40 -6.42
CA SER A 262 6.63 5.19 -5.72
C SER A 262 7.62 4.78 -4.63
N VAL A 263 8.86 5.27 -4.64
CA VAL A 263 9.91 4.96 -3.66
C VAL A 263 9.50 5.39 -2.25
N ARG A 264 9.68 4.51 -1.26
CA ARG A 264 9.21 4.70 0.12
C ARG A 264 10.30 4.74 1.18
N SER A 265 11.57 4.50 0.83
CA SER A 265 12.69 4.60 1.78
C SER A 265 13.96 5.17 1.14
N LEU A 266 14.85 5.73 1.96
CA LEU A 266 16.18 6.17 1.51
C LEU A 266 17.00 5.02 0.96
N GLY A 267 16.88 3.83 1.55
CA GLY A 267 17.54 2.62 1.05
C GLY A 267 17.14 2.28 -0.37
N GLU A 268 15.83 2.31 -0.65
CA GLU A 268 15.27 2.10 -1.99
C GLU A 268 15.67 3.22 -2.95
N LEU A 269 15.63 4.49 -2.53
CA LEU A 269 16.07 5.61 -3.39
C LEU A 269 17.55 5.48 -3.80
N ASN A 270 18.40 5.07 -2.86
CA ASN A 270 19.82 4.83 -3.12
C ASN A 270 20.05 3.63 -4.04
N LEU A 271 19.22 2.60 -3.95
CA LEU A 271 19.21 1.49 -4.90
C LEU A 271 18.85 1.97 -6.30
N VAL A 272 17.73 2.68 -6.45
CA VAL A 272 17.25 3.24 -7.73
C VAL A 272 18.32 4.11 -8.37
N LYS A 273 18.91 5.03 -7.60
CA LYS A 273 19.96 5.93 -8.07
C LYS A 273 21.17 5.19 -8.63
N ARG A 274 21.58 4.10 -7.98
CA ARG A 274 22.79 3.34 -8.36
C ARG A 274 22.55 2.41 -9.55
N VAL A 275 21.39 1.78 -9.57
CA VAL A 275 21.14 0.61 -10.42
C VAL A 275 20.46 1.03 -11.73
N VAL A 276 19.49 1.95 -11.68
CA VAL A 276 18.63 2.23 -12.83
C VAL A 276 19.33 3.02 -13.93
N LEU A 277 20.03 4.11 -13.61
CA LEU A 277 20.75 4.95 -14.57
C LEU A 277 22.01 5.56 -13.95
N HIS A 278 23.09 5.65 -14.73
CA HIS A 278 24.32 6.35 -14.31
C HIS A 278 24.19 7.88 -14.38
N GLN A 279 23.41 8.39 -15.34
CA GLN A 279 23.14 9.81 -15.52
C GLN A 279 21.63 10.02 -15.59
N TRP A 280 21.15 10.94 -14.75
CA TRP A 280 19.73 11.28 -14.64
C TRP A 280 19.45 12.63 -15.29
N PRO A 281 18.29 12.81 -15.96
CA PRO A 281 17.87 14.09 -16.51
C PRO A 281 17.67 15.11 -15.41
N GLU A 282 17.95 16.39 -15.71
CA GLU A 282 17.86 17.45 -14.70
C GLU A 282 16.47 17.52 -14.06
N ALA A 283 15.41 17.39 -14.87
CA ALA A 283 14.04 17.37 -14.38
C ALA A 283 13.74 16.22 -13.39
N LEU A 284 14.44 15.09 -13.49
CA LEU A 284 14.33 13.98 -12.53
C LEU A 284 15.31 14.11 -11.38
N ARG A 285 16.48 14.76 -11.55
CA ARG A 285 17.40 15.07 -10.45
C ARG A 285 16.73 15.92 -9.38
N VAL A 286 15.98 16.94 -9.79
CA VAL A 286 15.20 17.78 -8.87
C VAL A 286 14.20 16.94 -8.06
N GLU A 287 13.53 15.98 -8.72
CA GLU A 287 12.58 15.06 -8.08
C GLU A 287 13.29 14.10 -7.11
N MET A 288 14.46 13.56 -7.49
CA MET A 288 15.27 12.72 -6.61
C MET A 288 15.77 13.48 -5.38
N ASP A 289 16.16 14.74 -5.53
CA ASP A 289 16.61 15.56 -4.41
C ASP A 289 15.44 15.93 -3.49
N TYR A 290 14.25 16.18 -4.04
CA TYR A 290 13.03 16.30 -3.26
C TYR A 290 12.73 15.02 -2.47
N LEU A 291 12.76 13.85 -3.10
CA LEU A 291 12.52 12.57 -2.44
C LEU A 291 13.58 12.29 -1.37
N ARG A 292 14.86 12.61 -1.62
CA ARG A 292 15.93 12.46 -0.63
C ARG A 292 15.64 13.31 0.60
N ARG A 293 15.26 14.58 0.43
CA ARG A 293 14.91 15.47 1.55
C ARG A 293 13.69 14.95 2.31
N LYS A 294 12.62 14.60 1.60
CA LYS A 294 11.39 14.05 2.17
C LYS A 294 11.66 12.79 3.00
N LEU A 295 12.29 11.78 2.40
CA LEU A 295 12.56 10.49 3.03
C LEU A 295 13.58 10.63 4.18
N SER A 296 14.58 11.50 4.04
CA SER A 296 15.51 11.79 5.14
C SER A 296 14.81 12.42 6.33
N TRP A 297 13.88 13.34 6.10
CA TRP A 297 13.09 13.91 7.19
C TRP A 297 12.18 12.85 7.81
N THR A 298 11.49 12.04 6.99
CA THR A 298 10.63 10.95 7.47
C THR A 298 11.39 9.99 8.38
N GLU A 299 12.51 9.44 7.91
CA GLU A 299 13.25 8.40 8.62
C GLU A 299 14.00 8.91 9.86
N ARG A 300 14.54 10.14 9.82
CA ARG A 300 15.38 10.69 10.90
C ARG A 300 14.60 11.47 11.94
N GLU A 301 13.75 12.39 11.49
CA GLU A 301 13.06 13.34 12.37
C GLU A 301 11.66 12.81 12.74
N ALA A 302 10.84 12.52 11.73
CA ALA A 302 9.44 12.21 11.97
C ALA A 302 9.25 10.87 12.70
N CYS A 303 9.98 9.82 12.30
CA CYS A 303 9.97 8.54 13.01
C CYS A 303 10.38 8.70 14.47
N GLU A 304 11.41 9.49 14.78
CA GLU A 304 11.84 9.72 16.16
C GLU A 304 10.74 10.41 16.99
N GLN A 305 10.11 11.45 16.43
CA GLN A 305 9.01 12.13 17.11
C GLN A 305 7.80 11.21 17.32
N ILE A 306 7.48 10.36 16.33
CA ILE A 306 6.40 9.35 16.44
C ILE A 306 6.72 8.34 17.56
N ARG A 307 7.96 7.82 17.62
CA ARG A 307 8.38 6.90 18.70
C ARG A 307 8.18 7.55 20.07
N LYS A 308 8.61 8.82 20.22
CA LYS A 308 8.48 9.56 21.47
C LYS A 308 7.02 9.73 21.92
N HIS A 309 6.10 10.06 21.00
CA HIS A 309 4.74 10.48 21.36
C HIS A 309 3.67 9.38 21.27
N LEU A 310 3.90 8.34 20.45
CA LEU A 310 2.94 7.24 20.26
C LEU A 310 3.40 5.94 20.93
N VAL A 311 4.70 5.64 20.92
CA VAL A 311 5.22 4.32 21.35
C VAL A 311 5.54 4.28 22.85
N LEU A 312 6.16 5.33 23.38
CA LEU A 312 6.51 5.40 24.83
C LEU A 312 5.31 5.68 25.74
N ASP A 313 4.25 6.31 25.23
CA ASP A 313 3.00 6.53 25.96
C ASP A 313 2.14 5.24 26.08
N ALA A 314 2.32 4.28 25.17
CA ALA A 314 1.61 3.01 25.22
C ALA A 314 2.18 2.06 26.30
N THR A 315 3.51 2.06 26.49
CA THR A 315 4.20 1.27 27.53
C THR A 315 3.93 1.78 28.94
N THR A 316 3.78 3.10 29.13
CA THR A 316 3.41 3.68 30.43
C THR A 316 1.95 3.43 30.81
N ARG A 317 1.03 3.34 29.84
CA ARG A 317 -0.38 2.97 30.10
C ARG A 317 -0.60 1.47 30.29
N GLY A 318 0.26 0.60 29.75
CA GLY A 318 0.21 -0.85 29.97
C GLY A 318 0.71 -1.31 31.35
N ALA A 319 1.49 -0.48 32.05
CA ALA A 319 2.08 -0.83 33.36
C ALA A 319 1.23 -0.38 34.58
N GLY A 320 0.11 0.32 34.37
CA GLY A 320 -0.70 0.92 35.46
C GLY A 320 -1.86 0.07 36.00
N GLY A 321 -2.00 -1.19 35.56
CA GLY A 321 -3.21 -1.98 35.73
C GLY A 321 -3.13 -3.12 36.75
N GLN A 322 -2.56 -2.92 37.94
CA GLN A 322 -2.80 -3.80 39.10
C GLN A 322 -2.41 -3.08 40.40
N LYS A 323 -3.40 -2.45 41.06
CA LYS A 323 -3.28 -2.10 42.48
C LYS A 323 -3.62 -3.35 43.30
N PRO A 324 -2.74 -3.82 44.20
CA PRO A 324 -3.02 -4.96 45.05
C PRO A 324 -4.09 -4.57 46.08
N ASN A 325 -5.11 -5.40 46.15
CA ASN A 325 -6.23 -5.31 47.06
C ASN A 325 -5.72 -5.58 48.49
N ARG A 326 -5.45 -4.52 49.28
CA ARG A 326 -5.21 -4.64 50.72
C ARG A 326 -6.56 -4.64 51.43
N ARG A 327 -7.06 -5.84 51.73
CA ARG A 327 -8.13 -6.05 52.72
C ARG A 327 -7.62 -5.62 54.11
N ARG A 328 -8.43 -4.85 54.81
CA ARG A 328 -8.56 -4.91 56.27
C ARG A 328 -9.70 -5.88 56.59
#